data_AF-A0A6I3LK01-F1
#
_entry.id   AF-A0A6I3LK01-F1
#
_cell.length_a   1.000
_cell.length_b   1.000
_cell.length_c   1.000
_cell.angle_alpha   90.00
_cell.angle_beta   90.00
_cell.angle_gamma   90.00
#
_symmetry.space_group_name_H-M   'P 1'
#
loop_
_entity.id
_entity.type
_entity.pdbx_description
1 polymer ?
#
loop_
_entity_poly.entity_id
_entity_poly.type
_entity_poly.pdbx_seq_one_letter_code
_entity_poly.pdbx_strand_id
1 'polypeptide(L)'
;PGRLLDLMQQGLLSLSQIEILVLDEADRMLDMGFVNDVKKILTKVPKKRQTLFFSATMPNSIRQFAETILDNPAEVTVTPV
;
A
#
# COMPACT_ATOMS: atom_id res chain seq x y z
N PRO A 1 -4.46 -7.99 -2.89
CA PRO A 1 -4.26 -7.08 -4.06
C PRO A 1 -4.96 -7.57 -5.34
N GLY A 2 -4.74 -8.83 -5.75
CA GLY A 2 -5.29 -9.40 -6.99
C GLY A 2 -6.81 -9.23 -7.15
N ARG A 3 -7.62 -9.63 -6.17
CA ARG A 3 -9.08 -9.50 -6.24
C ARG A 3 -9.57 -8.06 -6.46
N LEU A 4 -8.89 -7.08 -5.84
CA LEU A 4 -9.22 -5.67 -6.02
C LEU A 4 -8.96 -5.24 -7.48
N LEU A 5 -7.82 -5.65 -8.05
CA LEU A 5 -7.50 -5.39 -9.45
C LEU A 5 -8.50 -6.05 -10.39
N ASP A 6 -8.93 -7.28 -10.12
CA ASP A 6 -9.92 -7.98 -10.95
C ASP A 6 -11.23 -7.20 -11.01
N LEU A 7 -11.73 -6.71 -9.86
CA LEU A 7 -12.95 -5.92 -9.78
C LEU A 7 -12.81 -4.57 -10.51
N MET A 8 -11.63 -3.94 -10.43
CA MET A 8 -11.35 -2.70 -11.17
C MET A 8 -11.27 -2.93 -12.67
N GLN A 9 -10.67 -4.04 -13.14
CA GLN A 9 -10.60 -4.40 -14.55
C GLN A 9 -11.97 -4.69 -15.15
N GLN A 10 -12.87 -5.29 -14.37
CA GLN A 10 -14.27 -5.53 -14.76
C GLN A 10 -15.12 -4.25 -14.75
N GLY A 11 -14.59 -3.11 -14.28
CA GLY A 11 -15.34 -1.85 -14.15
C GLY A 11 -16.37 -1.85 -13.02
N LEU A 12 -16.30 -2.84 -12.11
CA LEU A 12 -17.25 -2.99 -10.99
C LEU A 12 -16.89 -2.11 -9.79
N LEU A 13 -15.67 -1.56 -9.77
CA LEU A 13 -15.16 -0.75 -8.67
C LEU A 13 -14.31 0.41 -9.18
N SER A 14 -14.54 1.60 -8.62
CA SER A 14 -13.65 2.76 -8.78
C SER A 14 -13.05 3.16 -7.43
N LEU A 15 -11.77 3.52 -7.45
CA LEU A 15 -11.04 4.03 -6.28
C LEU A 15 -10.86 5.56 -6.31
N SER A 16 -11.50 6.26 -7.25
CA SER A 16 -11.28 7.68 -7.55
C SER A 16 -11.70 8.64 -6.43
N GLN A 17 -12.45 8.18 -5.44
CA GLN A 17 -12.93 8.99 -4.30
C GLN A 17 -12.32 8.56 -2.97
N ILE A 18 -11.28 7.72 -2.98
CA ILE A 18 -10.62 7.30 -1.75
C ILE A 18 -9.81 8.45 -1.17
N GLU A 19 -10.06 8.75 0.10
CA GLU A 19 -9.32 9.74 0.89
C GLU A 19 -8.28 9.10 1.81
N ILE A 20 -8.46 7.82 2.17
CA ILE A 20 -7.59 7.09 3.09
C ILE A 20 -7.22 5.74 2.48
N LEU A 21 -5.92 5.47 2.39
CA LEU A 21 -5.35 4.19 1.95
C LEU A 21 -4.56 3.56 3.08
N VAL A 22 -4.89 2.32 3.44
CA VAL A 22 -4.16 1.55 4.45
C VAL A 22 -3.52 0.35 3.77
N LEU A 23 -2.20 0.20 3.93
CA LEU A 23 -1.46 -1.00 3.56
C LEU A 23 -1.09 -1.73 4.83
N ASP A 24 -1.67 -2.92 5.02
CA ASP A 24 -1.40 -3.79 6.16
C ASP A 24 -0.55 -4.99 5.73
N GLU A 25 0.23 -5.54 6.67
CA GLU A 25 1.20 -6.63 6.43
C GLU A 25 2.07 -6.40 5.17
N ALA A 26 2.65 -5.20 5.04
CA ALA A 26 3.31 -4.81 3.80
C ALA A 26 4.56 -5.64 3.46
N ASP A 27 5.28 -6.14 4.47
CA ASP A 27 6.36 -7.13 4.31
C ASP A 27 5.87 -8.41 3.63
N ARG A 28 4.77 -8.98 4.10
CA ARG A 28 4.18 -10.16 3.47
C ARG A 28 3.71 -9.89 2.05
N MET A 29 3.16 -8.71 1.77
CA MET A 29 2.78 -8.36 0.39
C MET A 29 3.98 -8.35 -0.57
N LEU A 30 5.16 -7.95 -0.10
CA LEU A 30 6.39 -8.02 -0.89
C LEU A 30 6.84 -9.46 -1.10
N ASP A 31 6.83 -10.28 -0.04
CA ASP A 31 7.23 -11.69 -0.10
C ASP A 31 6.34 -12.50 -1.05
N MET A 32 5.04 -12.18 -1.11
CA MET A 32 4.08 -12.80 -2.03
C MET A 32 4.19 -12.28 -3.48
N GLY A 33 5.10 -11.34 -3.76
CA GLY A 33 5.28 -10.76 -5.09
C GLY A 33 4.18 -9.76 -5.51
N PHE A 34 3.35 -9.28 -4.57
CA PHE A 34 2.24 -8.39 -4.88
C PHE A 34 2.62 -6.92 -5.10
N VAL A 35 3.90 -6.57 -5.02
CA VAL A 35 4.39 -5.19 -5.24
C VAL A 35 3.84 -4.58 -6.52
N ASN A 36 3.89 -5.34 -7.62
CA ASN A 36 3.43 -4.85 -8.92
C ASN A 36 1.93 -4.60 -8.93
N ASP A 37 1.16 -5.42 -8.22
CA ASP A 37 -0.28 -5.26 -8.12
C ASP A 37 -0.66 -4.07 -7.27
N VAL A 38 0.03 -3.86 -6.15
CA VAL A 38 -0.16 -2.66 -5.31
C VAL A 38 0.21 -1.40 -6.10
N LYS A 39 1.32 -1.40 -6.85
CA LYS A 39 1.69 -0.29 -7.75
C LYS A 39 0.58 0.03 -8.76
N LYS A 40 -0.03 -0.98 -9.38
CA LYS A 40 -1.18 -0.78 -10.28
C LYS A 40 -2.37 -0.15 -9.57
N ILE A 41 -2.72 -0.64 -8.37
CA ILE A 41 -3.79 -0.07 -7.55
C ILE A 41 -3.52 1.41 -7.27
N LEU A 42 -2.30 1.76 -6.85
CA LEU A 42 -1.89 3.12 -6.52
C LEU A 42 -2.04 4.11 -7.69
N THR A 43 -1.91 3.65 -8.94
CA THR A 43 -2.15 4.50 -10.12
C THR A 43 -3.62 4.93 -10.28
N LYS A 44 -4.55 4.25 -9.62
CA LYS A 44 -6.00 4.49 -9.70
C LYS A 44 -6.55 5.17 -8.45
N VAL A 45 -5.74 5.36 -7.42
CA VAL A 45 -6.10 6.07 -6.20
C VAL A 45 -5.70 7.55 -6.35
N PRO A 46 -6.49 8.52 -5.87
CA PRO A 46 -6.12 9.93 -5.85
C PRO A 46 -4.75 10.19 -5.23
N LYS A 47 -4.01 11.16 -5.79
CA LYS A 47 -2.70 11.58 -5.23
C LYS A 47 -2.86 12.23 -3.85
N LYS A 48 -3.88 13.07 -3.69
CA LYS A 48 -4.23 13.68 -2.40
C LYS A 48 -5.03 12.66 -1.60
N ARG A 49 -4.34 11.98 -0.68
CA ARG A 49 -4.91 11.00 0.25
C ARG A 49 -4.02 10.90 1.49
N GLN A 50 -4.58 10.44 2.60
CA GLN A 50 -3.79 9.95 3.72
C GLN A 50 -3.41 8.49 3.46
N THR A 51 -2.13 8.15 3.61
CA THR A 51 -1.67 6.76 3.48
C THR A 51 -1.11 6.28 4.82
N LEU A 52 -1.57 5.12 5.29
CA LEU A 52 -1.02 4.41 6.44
C LEU A 52 -0.35 3.14 5.95
N PHE A 53 0.80 2.82 6.54
CA PHE A 53 1.61 1.68 6.15
C PHE A 53 2.05 0.90 7.39
N PHE A 54 1.66 -0.36 7.44
CA PHE A 54 1.94 -1.26 8.55
C PHE A 54 2.77 -2.44 8.05
N SER A 55 3.82 -2.75 8.78
CA SER A 55 4.75 -3.83 8.47
C SER A 55 5.38 -4.31 9.77
N ALA A 56 5.52 -5.63 9.94
CA ALA A 56 6.18 -6.19 11.13
C ALA A 56 7.70 -6.06 11.02
N THR A 57 8.23 -6.08 9.80
CA THR A 57 9.65 -5.90 9.50
C THR A 57 9.88 -4.72 8.58
N MET A 58 11.09 -4.15 8.62
CA MET A 58 11.45 -2.97 7.82
C MET A 58 12.80 -3.14 7.09
N PRO A 59 12.96 -4.17 6.23
CA PRO A 59 14.14 -4.27 5.36
C PRO A 59 14.19 -3.11 4.35
N ASN A 60 15.35 -2.87 3.75
CA ASN A 60 15.55 -1.76 2.81
C ASN A 60 14.54 -1.75 1.65
N SER A 61 14.12 -2.91 1.15
CA SER A 61 13.11 -3.03 0.09
C SER A 61 11.73 -2.50 0.53
N ILE A 62 11.33 -2.78 1.77
CA ILE A 62 10.08 -2.28 2.36
C ILE A 62 10.18 -0.78 2.61
N ARG A 63 11.31 -0.31 3.15
CA ARG A 63 11.54 1.13 3.37
C ARG A 63 11.46 1.90 2.05
N GLN A 64 12.15 1.43 1.02
CA GLN A 64 12.08 2.02 -0.32
C GLN A 64 10.66 2.00 -0.87
N PHE A 65 9.93 0.90 -0.69
CA PHE A 65 8.53 0.82 -1.12
C PHE A 65 7.64 1.84 -0.39
N ALA A 66 7.79 1.97 0.94
CA ALA A 66 7.08 2.94 1.75
C ALA A 66 7.35 4.39 1.30
N GLU A 67 8.60 4.73 0.99
CA GLU A 67 9.00 6.05 0.47
C GLU A 67 8.32 6.39 -0.87
N THR A 68 7.94 5.39 -1.67
CA THR A 68 7.24 5.65 -2.95
C THR A 68 5.74 5.95 -2.80
N ILE A 69 5.15 5.66 -1.64
CA ILE A 69 3.69 5.70 -1.44
C ILE A 69 3.26 6.66 -0.34
N LEU A 70 4.14 6.95 0.61
CA LEU A 70 3.94 7.86 1.71
C LEU A 70 4.44 9.26 1.35
N ASP A 71 3.81 10.29 1.92
CA ASP A 71 4.23 11.68 1.81
C ASP A 71 4.50 12.22 3.22
N ASN A 72 5.77 12.55 3.50
CA ASN A 72 6.27 13.00 4.80
C ASN A 72 5.64 12.27 6.02
N PRO A 73 5.81 10.93 6.13
CA PRO A 73 5.14 10.15 7.15
C PRO A 73 5.73 10.36 8.56
N ALA A 74 4.87 10.26 9.57
CA ALA A 74 5.33 9.98 10.92
C ALA A 74 5.67 8.48 11.04
N GLU A 75 6.88 8.16 11.50
CA GLU A 75 7.33 6.79 11.75
C GLU A 75 7.12 6.44 13.23
N VAL A 76 6.42 5.34 13.49
CA VAL A 76 6.21 4.80 14.85
C VAL A 76 6.67 3.35 14.85
N THR A 77 7.57 3.00 15.77
CA THR A 77 8.07 1.64 15.93
C THR A 77 7.67 1.12 17.31
N VAL A 78 7.08 -0.06 17.35
CA VAL A 78 6.72 -0.75 18.59
C VAL A 78 7.55 -2.03 18.67
N THR A 79 8.33 -2.17 19.74
CA THR A 79 9.03 -3.42 20.03
C THR A 79 8.12 -4.30 20.89
N PRO A 80 7.93 -5.59 20.56
CA PRO A 80 7.20 -6.51 21.42
C PRO A 80 7.83 -6.54 22.83
N VAL A 81 6.97 -6.56 23.85
CA VAL A 81 7.36 -6.75 25.26
C VAL A 81 7.80 -8.18 25.52
#